data_AF-A0A0Q9U8J1-F1
#
_entry.id   AF-A0A0Q9U8J1-F1
#
_cell.length_a   1.000
_cell.length_b   1.000
_cell.length_c   1.000
_cell.angle_alpha   90.00
_cell.angle_beta   90.00
_cell.angle_gamma   90.00
#
_symmetry.space_group_name_H-M   'P 1'
#
loop_
_entity.id
_entity.type
_entity.pdbx_description
1 polymer ?
#
loop_
_entity_poly.entity_id
_entity_poly.type
_entity_poly.pdbx_seq_one_letter_code
_entity_poly.pdbx_strand_id
1 'polypeptide(L)'
;MDLSTFYAVVSATCFTLVGLWWSALDRRRELLAGEETRRLVGGVYLTFLLPGLMGLFAQVAPTQPWLWRSTFGLVALVGAWSTLRLVRADRGPLGSDGSGLRGPFRRHRWLVAVLYAVIVLVAAAPELGGAVGLSGLQTAALAVVCLVVLAHGLAWELLTTTPDVQQHPLPSPATD
;
A
#
# COMPACT_ATOMS: atom_id res chain seq x y z
N MET A 1 -3.63 24.56 8.87
CA MET A 1 -2.49 23.71 9.28
C MET A 1 -1.41 23.86 8.22
N ASP A 2 -0.17 24.10 8.62
CA ASP A 2 0.97 24.14 7.69
C ASP A 2 1.41 22.72 7.31
N LEU A 3 2.16 22.61 6.21
CA LEU A 3 2.57 21.31 5.67
C LEU A 3 3.49 20.52 6.61
N SER A 4 4.30 21.21 7.43
CA SER A 4 5.19 20.54 8.38
C SER A 4 4.38 19.77 9.41
N THR A 5 3.41 20.44 10.03
CA THR A 5 2.51 19.79 11.00
C THR A 5 1.73 18.65 10.33
N PHE A 6 1.24 18.83 9.10
CA PHE A 6 0.53 17.77 8.38
C PHE A 6 1.39 16.51 8.23
N TYR A 7 2.62 16.66 7.73
CA TYR A 7 3.53 15.53 7.53
C TYR A 7 3.99 14.90 8.86
N ALA A 8 4.08 15.68 9.94
CA ALA A 8 4.31 15.16 11.28
C ALA A 8 3.19 14.22 11.74
N VAL A 9 1.94 14.66 11.60
CA VAL A 9 0.76 13.84 11.96
C VAL A 9 0.68 12.61 11.06
N VAL A 10 0.80 12.78 9.74
CA VAL A 10 0.78 11.66 8.78
C VAL A 10 1.87 10.64 9.10
N SER A 11 3.09 11.10 9.40
CA SER A 11 4.20 10.23 9.79
C SER A 11 3.86 9.42 11.03
N ALA A 12 3.43 10.08 12.10
CA ALA A 12 3.06 9.42 13.35
C ALA A 12 1.95 8.39 13.12
N THR A 13 0.88 8.78 12.42
CA THR A 13 -0.24 7.88 12.08
C THR A 13 0.23 6.68 11.28
N CYS A 14 1.05 6.87 10.26
CA CYS A 14 1.55 5.77 9.42
C CYS A 14 2.41 4.77 10.21
N PHE A 15 3.31 5.24 11.09
CA PHE A 15 4.07 4.33 11.94
C PHE A 15 3.22 3.62 12.98
N THR A 16 2.20 4.29 13.53
CA THR A 16 1.21 3.63 14.39
C THR A 16 0.47 2.54 13.62
N LEU A 17 0.04 2.80 12.39
CA LEU A 17 -0.63 1.80 11.54
C LEU A 17 0.29 0.63 11.19
N VAL A 18 1.58 0.87 10.94
CA VAL A 18 2.57 -0.18 10.78
C VAL A 18 2.65 -1.06 12.04
N GLY A 19 2.67 -0.46 13.23
CA GLY A 19 2.66 -1.19 14.50
C GLY A 19 1.37 -2.00 14.70
N LEU A 20 0.21 -1.39 14.45
CA LEU A 20 -1.09 -2.05 14.53
C LEU A 20 -1.24 -3.18 13.51
N TRP A 21 -0.70 -3.00 12.30
CA TRP A 21 -0.65 -4.03 11.27
C TRP A 21 0.13 -5.26 11.75
N TRP A 22 1.27 -5.05 12.41
CA TRP A 22 2.05 -6.13 12.99
C TRP A 22 1.31 -6.84 14.14
N SER A 23 0.64 -6.10 15.01
CA SER A 23 -0.21 -6.69 16.06
C SER A 23 -1.38 -7.49 15.47
N ALA A 24 -2.00 -7.03 14.38
CA ALA A 24 -3.05 -7.76 13.70
C ALA A 24 -2.53 -9.04 13.04
N LEU A 25 -1.34 -8.99 12.44
CA LEU A 25 -0.72 -10.15 11.80
C LEU A 25 -0.25 -11.20 12.81
N ASP A 26 0.19 -10.80 14.00
CA ASP A 26 0.55 -11.75 15.05
C ASP A 26 -0.65 -12.60 15.51
N ARG A 27 -1.88 -12.08 15.35
CA ARG A 27 -3.13 -12.85 15.55
C ARG A 27 -3.50 -13.74 14.35
N ARG A 28 -2.88 -13.55 13.19
CA ARG A 28 -3.19 -14.23 11.92
C ARG A 28 -1.91 -14.73 11.24
N ARG A 29 -1.02 -15.37 12.01
CA ARG A 29 0.31 -15.80 11.54
C ARG A 29 0.25 -16.82 10.40
N GLU A 30 -0.87 -17.51 10.22
CA GLU A 30 -1.14 -18.38 9.08
C GLU A 30 -1.04 -17.63 7.74
N LEU A 31 -1.29 -16.31 7.71
CA LEU A 31 -1.11 -15.47 6.52
C LEU A 31 0.36 -15.38 6.08
N LEU A 32 1.31 -15.67 6.96
CA LEU A 32 2.75 -15.70 6.65
C LEU A 32 3.23 -17.06 6.13
N ALA A 33 2.43 -18.11 6.25
CA ALA A 33 2.80 -19.46 5.82
C ALA A 33 2.81 -19.59 4.29
N GLY A 34 1.81 -18.99 3.62
CA GLY A 34 1.71 -19.00 2.16
C GLY A 34 2.60 -17.93 1.52
N GLU A 35 3.33 -18.29 0.45
CA GLU A 35 4.21 -17.33 -0.23
C GLU A 35 3.45 -16.17 -0.86
N GLU A 36 2.30 -16.45 -1.48
CA GLU A 36 1.42 -15.42 -2.08
C GLU A 36 0.92 -14.45 -0.99
N THR A 37 0.29 -14.97 0.06
CA THR A 37 -0.27 -14.18 1.16
C THR A 37 0.81 -13.39 1.89
N ARG A 38 2.00 -13.95 2.10
CA ARG A 38 3.15 -13.24 2.68
C ARG A 38 3.58 -12.03 1.83
N ARG A 39 3.55 -12.15 0.50
CA ARG A 39 3.80 -11.00 -0.39
C ARG A 39 2.68 -9.95 -0.24
N LEU A 40 1.43 -10.37 -0.08
CA LEU A 40 0.31 -9.44 0.16
C LEU A 40 0.49 -8.65 1.46
N VAL A 41 0.82 -9.35 2.55
CA VAL A 41 1.12 -8.79 3.86
C VAL A 41 2.25 -7.76 3.77
N GLY A 42 3.33 -8.10 3.08
CA GLY A 42 4.45 -7.18 2.84
C GLY A 42 4.05 -5.94 2.05
N GLY A 43 3.16 -6.08 1.07
CA GLY A 43 2.63 -4.96 0.29
C GLY A 43 1.80 -3.97 1.13
N VAL A 44 0.95 -4.48 2.03
CA VAL A 44 0.19 -3.63 2.97
C VAL A 44 1.13 -2.89 3.91
N TYR A 45 2.08 -3.62 4.51
CA TYR A 45 3.11 -3.04 5.37
C TYR A 45 3.84 -1.87 4.69
N LEU A 46 4.28 -2.08 3.45
CA LEU A 46 5.01 -1.07 2.70
C LEU A 46 4.16 0.16 2.35
N THR A 47 2.86 -0.04 2.08
CA THR A 47 1.94 1.06 1.76
C THR A 47 1.59 1.93 2.98
N PHE A 48 1.84 1.45 4.21
CA PHE A 48 1.85 2.32 5.40
C PHE A 48 3.23 2.90 5.69
N LEU A 49 4.29 2.10 5.57
CA LEU A 49 5.65 2.51 5.93
C LEU A 49 6.16 3.66 5.04
N LEU A 50 6.00 3.55 3.72
CA LEU A 50 6.56 4.51 2.77
C LEU A 50 5.97 5.92 2.93
N PRO A 51 4.63 6.10 3.07
CA PRO A 51 4.05 7.37 3.48
C PRO A 51 4.59 7.92 4.80
N GLY A 52 4.81 7.06 5.80
CA GLY A 52 5.40 7.46 7.07
C GLY A 52 6.80 8.04 6.92
N LEU A 53 7.65 7.35 6.14
CA LEU A 53 9.00 7.81 5.81
C LEU A 53 9.00 9.13 5.02
N MET A 54 8.10 9.27 4.04
CA MET A 54 7.91 10.54 3.32
C MET A 54 7.58 11.67 4.31
N GLY A 55 6.67 11.43 5.26
CA GLY A 55 6.34 12.41 6.28
C GLY A 55 7.51 12.81 7.18
N LEU A 56 8.40 11.88 7.54
CA LEU A 56 9.64 12.21 8.27
C LEU A 56 10.60 13.04 7.40
N PHE A 57 10.85 12.61 6.16
CA PHE A 57 11.79 13.32 5.29
C PHE A 57 11.34 14.75 4.98
N ALA A 58 10.04 14.98 4.87
CA ALA A 58 9.48 16.32 4.71
C ALA A 58 9.81 17.26 5.89
N GLN A 59 10.05 16.71 7.09
CA GLN A 59 10.37 17.47 8.30
C GLN A 59 11.88 17.72 8.49
N VAL A 60 12.75 16.92 7.88
CA VAL A 60 14.21 17.02 8.09
C VAL A 60 14.76 18.39 7.65
N ALA A 61 14.33 18.88 6.49
CA ALA A 61 14.71 20.20 6.00
C ALA A 61 13.56 20.80 5.15
N PRO A 62 12.51 21.34 5.78
CA PRO A 62 11.29 21.80 5.09
C PRO A 62 11.56 22.97 4.13
N THR A 63 12.66 23.70 4.33
CA THR A 63 13.08 24.84 3.50
C THR A 63 13.92 24.45 2.30
N GLN A 64 14.32 23.17 2.16
CA GLN A 64 15.18 22.69 1.07
C GLN A 64 14.39 21.82 0.08
N PRO A 65 13.94 22.36 -1.07
CA PRO A 65 13.06 21.64 -1.98
C PRO A 65 13.68 20.38 -2.60
N TRP A 66 15.00 20.34 -2.76
CA TRP A 66 15.67 19.19 -3.37
C TRP A 66 15.61 17.93 -2.49
N LEU A 67 15.56 18.09 -1.16
CA LEU A 67 15.56 16.98 -0.21
C LEU A 67 14.25 16.19 -0.28
N TRP A 68 13.09 16.87 -0.22
CA TRP A 68 11.82 16.16 -0.34
C TRP A 68 11.65 15.54 -1.73
N ARG A 69 12.14 16.18 -2.79
CA ARG A 69 12.06 15.64 -4.16
C ARG A 69 12.85 14.35 -4.31
N SER A 70 14.09 14.31 -3.83
CA SER A 70 14.93 13.11 -3.92
C SER A 70 14.37 11.97 -3.07
N THR A 71 13.98 12.27 -1.82
CA THR A 71 13.46 11.28 -0.88
C THR A 71 12.10 10.75 -1.31
N PHE A 72 11.14 11.62 -1.66
CA PHE A 72 9.81 11.18 -2.13
C PHE A 72 9.93 10.43 -3.45
N GLY A 73 10.76 10.91 -4.37
CA GLY A 73 11.04 10.22 -5.63
C GLY A 73 11.58 8.81 -5.41
N LEU A 74 12.61 8.67 -4.57
CA LEU A 74 13.22 7.36 -4.26
C LEU A 74 12.23 6.42 -3.57
N VAL A 75 11.55 6.90 -2.51
CA VAL A 75 10.57 6.12 -1.76
C VAL A 75 9.39 5.70 -2.65
N ALA A 76 8.91 6.59 -3.52
CA ALA A 76 7.84 6.29 -4.45
C ALA A 76 8.28 5.32 -5.56
N LEU A 77 9.52 5.38 -6.05
CA LEU A 77 10.06 4.39 -6.98
C LEU A 77 10.11 3.00 -6.35
N VAL A 78 10.54 2.89 -5.10
CA VAL A 78 10.53 1.62 -4.33
C VAL A 78 9.09 1.11 -4.15
N GLY A 79 8.14 2.00 -3.82
CA GLY A 79 6.73 1.68 -3.69
C GLY A 79 6.08 1.21 -5.00
N ALA A 80 6.37 1.91 -6.10
CA ALA A 80 5.90 1.55 -7.44
C ALA A 80 6.48 0.21 -7.87
N TRP A 81 7.80 0.02 -7.72
CA TRP A 81 8.47 -1.21 -8.14
C TRP A 81 7.97 -2.44 -7.39
N SER A 82 7.87 -2.35 -6.06
CA SER A 82 7.34 -3.43 -5.23
C SER A 82 5.89 -3.75 -5.64
N THR A 83 5.03 -2.74 -5.75
CA THR A 83 3.62 -2.93 -6.15
C THR A 83 3.49 -3.55 -7.53
N LEU A 84 4.28 -3.09 -8.52
CA LEU A 84 4.30 -3.65 -9.87
C LEU A 84 4.77 -5.10 -9.89
N ARG A 85 5.78 -5.46 -9.09
CA ARG A 85 6.20 -6.86 -8.92
C ARG A 85 5.06 -7.73 -8.40
N LEU A 86 4.29 -7.24 -7.42
CA LEU A 86 3.13 -7.97 -6.89
C LEU A 86 2.02 -8.12 -7.94
N VAL A 87 1.66 -7.04 -8.64
CA VAL A 87 0.62 -7.07 -9.69
C VAL A 87 1.00 -7.98 -10.86
N ARG A 88 2.30 -8.05 -11.22
CA ARG A 88 2.78 -8.96 -12.27
C ARG A 88 2.79 -10.42 -11.83
N ALA A 89 3.15 -10.70 -10.57
CA ALA A 89 3.10 -12.04 -10.02
C ALA A 89 1.67 -12.61 -10.02
N ASP A 90 0.68 -11.77 -9.70
CA ASP A 90 -0.74 -12.15 -9.70
C ASP A 90 -1.32 -12.39 -11.12
N ARG A 91 -0.68 -11.89 -12.19
CA ARG A 91 -1.13 -12.04 -13.59
C ARG A 91 -0.46 -13.18 -14.37
N GLY A 92 0.46 -13.93 -13.77
CA GLY A 92 1.18 -15.01 -14.45
C GLY A 92 0.31 -16.24 -14.76
N PRO A 93 0.75 -17.15 -15.66
CA PRO A 93 0.02 -18.37 -16.02
C PRO A 93 -0.27 -19.32 -14.85
N LEU A 94 0.47 -19.17 -13.74
CA LEU A 94 0.30 -19.92 -12.49
C LEU A 94 -0.75 -19.30 -11.54
N GLY A 95 -1.26 -18.11 -11.84
CA GLY A 95 -2.25 -17.38 -11.03
C GLY A 95 -3.70 -17.80 -11.24
N SER A 96 -3.94 -18.85 -12.05
CA SER A 96 -5.25 -19.46 -12.25
C SER A 96 -5.59 -20.54 -11.24
N ASP A 97 -4.68 -20.89 -10.33
CA ASP A 97 -4.94 -21.87 -9.28
C ASP A 97 -5.63 -21.20 -8.09
N GLY A 98 -6.94 -20.96 -8.25
CA GLY A 98 -7.95 -21.20 -7.22
C GLY A 98 -7.83 -20.55 -5.83
N SER A 99 -6.91 -19.62 -5.56
CA SER A 99 -6.85 -18.96 -4.25
C SER A 99 -7.99 -17.92 -4.14
N GLY A 100 -9.04 -18.27 -3.40
CA GLY A 100 -10.30 -17.55 -3.24
C GLY A 100 -10.22 -16.15 -2.62
N LEU A 101 -9.06 -15.50 -2.59
CA LEU A 101 -8.88 -14.12 -2.11
C LEU A 101 -9.12 -13.10 -3.24
N ARG A 102 -10.37 -12.98 -3.68
CA ARG A 102 -10.81 -12.00 -4.70
C ARG A 102 -11.71 -10.91 -4.10
N GLY A 103 -11.13 -9.94 -3.40
CA GLY A 103 -11.85 -8.73 -3.03
C GLY A 103 -11.58 -7.55 -3.97
N PRO A 104 -12.38 -6.47 -3.85
CA PRO A 104 -12.36 -5.34 -4.77
C PRO A 104 -11.05 -4.54 -4.71
N PHE A 105 -10.40 -4.41 -3.55
CA PHE A 105 -9.15 -3.63 -3.43
C PHE A 105 -7.95 -4.40 -3.99
N ARG A 106 -7.91 -5.73 -3.88
CA ARG A 106 -6.85 -6.52 -4.53
C ARG A 106 -6.94 -6.47 -6.06
N ARG A 107 -8.16 -6.40 -6.62
CA ARG A 107 -8.34 -6.17 -8.07
C ARG A 107 -7.83 -4.79 -8.52
N HIS A 108 -8.05 -3.77 -7.70
CA HIS A 108 -7.66 -2.39 -8.00
C HIS A 108 -6.27 -1.99 -7.46
N ARG A 109 -5.44 -2.96 -7.09
CA ARG A 109 -4.10 -2.72 -6.52
C ARG A 109 -3.16 -1.93 -7.43
N TRP A 110 -3.42 -1.93 -8.73
CA TRP A 110 -2.74 -1.09 -9.70
C TRP A 110 -2.87 0.41 -9.37
N LEU A 111 -3.93 0.83 -8.67
CA LEU A 111 -4.11 2.20 -8.18
C LEU A 111 -2.98 2.62 -7.24
N VAL A 112 -2.48 1.71 -6.39
CA VAL A 112 -1.33 2.01 -5.51
C VAL A 112 -0.08 2.32 -6.35
N ALA A 113 0.16 1.55 -7.41
CA ALA A 113 1.27 1.81 -8.33
C ALA A 113 1.10 3.14 -9.09
N VAL A 114 -0.13 3.48 -9.48
CA VAL A 114 -0.46 4.76 -10.11
C VAL A 114 -0.20 5.93 -9.15
N LEU A 115 -0.63 5.83 -7.90
CA LEU A 115 -0.37 6.88 -6.90
C LEU A 115 1.13 7.07 -6.64
N TYR A 116 1.91 5.99 -6.58
CA TYR A 116 3.36 6.12 -6.51
C TYR A 116 3.95 6.76 -7.77
N ALA A 117 3.45 6.41 -8.96
CA ALA A 117 3.89 7.05 -10.21
C ALA A 117 3.56 8.56 -10.22
N VAL A 118 2.40 8.96 -9.70
CA VAL A 118 2.04 10.38 -9.50
C VAL A 118 3.04 11.06 -8.58
N ILE A 119 3.42 10.44 -7.46
CA ILE A 119 4.42 11.02 -6.54
C ILE A 119 5.79 11.17 -7.23
N VAL A 120 6.22 10.18 -8.01
CA VAL A 120 7.46 10.27 -8.80
C VAL A 120 7.38 11.44 -9.79
N LEU A 121 6.26 11.58 -10.51
CA LEU A 121 6.05 12.64 -11.47
C LEU A 121 6.09 14.03 -10.79
N VAL A 122 5.43 14.18 -9.64
CA VAL A 122 5.43 15.41 -8.84
C VAL A 122 6.82 15.73 -8.29
N ALA A 123 7.58 14.73 -7.87
CA ALA A 123 8.96 14.90 -7.41
C ALA A 123 9.90 15.34 -8.55
N ALA A 124 9.71 14.81 -9.75
CA ALA A 124 10.48 15.16 -10.93
C ALA A 124 10.10 16.56 -11.47
N ALA A 125 8.80 16.86 -11.56
CA ALA A 125 8.25 18.09 -12.13
C ALA A 125 7.16 18.69 -11.21
N PRO A 126 7.55 19.38 -10.13
CA PRO A 126 6.59 19.95 -9.16
C PRO A 126 5.72 21.07 -9.74
N GLU A 127 6.12 21.65 -10.87
CA GLU A 127 5.36 22.67 -11.61
C GLU A 127 4.00 22.14 -12.09
N LEU A 128 3.85 20.81 -12.24
CA LEU A 128 2.59 20.18 -12.60
C LEU A 128 1.47 20.46 -11.60
N GLY A 129 1.80 20.66 -10.32
CA GLY A 129 0.82 21.10 -9.32
C GLY A 129 0.31 22.52 -9.57
N GLY A 130 1.16 23.37 -10.15
CA GLY A 130 0.84 24.77 -10.45
C GLY A 130 -0.31 24.94 -11.43
N ALA A 131 -0.49 23.99 -12.35
CA ALA A 131 -1.62 23.97 -13.29
C ALA A 131 -2.99 23.87 -12.60
N VAL A 132 -3.02 23.37 -11.36
CA VAL A 132 -4.23 23.21 -10.53
C VAL A 132 -4.20 24.13 -9.30
N GLY A 133 -3.25 25.08 -9.24
CA GLY A 133 -3.10 26.00 -8.12
C GLY A 133 -2.54 25.39 -6.82
N LEU A 134 -1.96 24.19 -6.89
CA LEU A 134 -1.38 23.50 -5.74
C LEU A 134 0.16 23.55 -5.79
N SER A 135 0.79 23.59 -4.62
CA SER A 135 2.24 23.35 -4.57
C SER A 135 2.55 21.88 -4.87
N GLY A 136 3.77 21.60 -5.35
CA GLY A 136 4.22 20.22 -5.56
C GLY A 136 4.10 19.37 -4.29
N LEU A 137 4.42 19.95 -3.12
CA LEU A 137 4.33 19.25 -1.84
C LEU A 137 2.87 18.99 -1.39
N GLN A 138 1.93 19.88 -1.73
CA GLN A 138 0.50 19.66 -1.50
C GLN A 138 -0.06 18.55 -2.39
N THR A 139 0.36 18.51 -3.65
CA THR A 139 -0.04 17.46 -4.59
C THR A 139 0.46 16.09 -4.12
N ALA A 140 1.71 16.02 -3.66
CA ALA A 140 2.27 14.82 -3.04
C ALA A 140 1.52 14.41 -1.76
N ALA A 141 1.15 15.38 -0.92
CA ALA A 141 0.38 15.14 0.29
C ALA A 141 -0.97 14.47 -0.02
N LEU A 142 -1.68 14.95 -1.05
CA LEU A 142 -2.95 14.36 -1.46
C LEU A 142 -2.79 12.90 -1.93
N ALA A 143 -1.75 12.63 -2.73
CA ALA A 143 -1.44 11.27 -3.16
C ALA A 143 -1.10 10.35 -1.98
N VAL A 144 -0.37 10.87 -0.98
CA VAL A 144 -0.08 10.18 0.28
C VAL A 144 -1.36 9.84 1.06
N VAL A 145 -2.31 10.77 1.17
CA VAL A 145 -3.61 10.49 1.82
C VAL A 145 -4.34 9.37 1.09
N CYS A 146 -4.40 9.42 -0.23
CA CYS A 146 -5.01 8.35 -1.03
C CYS A 146 -4.30 7.00 -0.82
N LEU A 147 -2.97 6.98 -0.73
CA LEU A 147 -2.22 5.76 -0.42
C LEU A 147 -2.61 5.19 0.94
N VAL A 148 -2.72 6.03 1.98
CA VAL A 148 -3.12 5.59 3.32
C VAL A 148 -4.54 5.01 3.33
N VAL A 149 -5.48 5.63 2.63
CA VAL A 149 -6.86 5.13 2.51
C VAL A 149 -6.88 3.77 1.79
N LEU A 150 -6.16 3.63 0.68
CA LEU A 150 -6.06 2.35 -0.03
C LEU A 150 -5.38 1.27 0.82
N ALA A 151 -4.34 1.63 1.57
CA ALA A 151 -3.65 0.70 2.47
C ALA A 151 -4.59 0.14 3.54
N HIS A 152 -5.47 0.98 4.10
CA HIS A 152 -6.52 0.50 5.03
C HIS A 152 -7.47 -0.46 4.35
N GLY A 153 -7.96 -0.14 3.14
CA GLY A 153 -8.84 -1.04 2.38
C GLY A 153 -8.19 -2.40 2.11
N LEU A 154 -6.90 -2.39 1.71
CA LEU A 154 -6.12 -3.61 1.48
C LEU A 154 -5.90 -4.42 2.77
N ALA A 155 -5.60 -3.75 3.88
CA ALA A 155 -5.43 -4.39 5.19
C ALA A 155 -6.73 -5.05 5.66
N TRP A 156 -7.85 -4.33 5.54
CA TRP A 156 -9.18 -4.81 5.89
C TRP A 156 -9.56 -6.05 5.07
N GLU A 157 -9.42 -5.97 3.74
CA GLU A 157 -9.73 -7.07 2.84
C GLU A 157 -8.89 -8.32 3.15
N LEU A 158 -7.59 -8.14 3.40
CA LEU A 158 -6.70 -9.25 3.72
C LEU A 158 -7.05 -9.94 5.06
N LEU A 159 -7.48 -9.17 6.07
CA LEU A 159 -7.87 -9.72 7.37
C LEU A 159 -9.26 -10.36 7.36
N THR A 160 -10.19 -9.83 6.55
CA THR A 160 -11.58 -10.31 6.51
C THR A 160 -11.81 -11.44 5.52
N THR A 161 -10.96 -11.56 4.49
CA THR A 161 -11.10 -12.67 3.56
C THR A 161 -10.70 -13.97 4.24
N THR A 162 -11.67 -14.85 4.45
CA THR A 162 -11.46 -16.21 4.88
C THR A 162 -11.13 -17.05 3.65
N PRO A 163 -10.08 -17.90 3.68
CA PRO A 163 -9.90 -18.87 2.61
C PRO A 163 -11.16 -19.74 2.56
N ASP A 164 -11.76 -19.82 1.37
CA ASP A 164 -12.96 -20.61 1.13
C ASP A 164 -12.66 -22.04 1.58
N VAL A 165 -13.24 -22.45 2.71
CA VAL A 165 -13.17 -23.84 3.15
C VAL A 165 -13.98 -24.57 2.11
N GLN A 166 -13.32 -25.16 1.10
CA GLN A 166 -13.95 -26.09 0.17
C GLN A 166 -14.71 -27.09 1.03
N GLN A 167 -16.03 -26.92 1.11
CA GLN A 167 -16.94 -27.90 1.65
C GLN A 167 -16.86 -29.07 0.68
N HIS A 168 -15.91 -29.98 0.91
CA HIS A 168 -15.95 -31.29 0.30
C HIS A 168 -17.31 -31.87 0.68
N PRO A 169 -18.22 -32.14 -0.29
CA PRO A 169 -19.46 -32.81 0.04
C PRO A 169 -19.09 -34.10 0.75
N LEU A 170 -19.58 -34.30 1.98
CA LEU A 170 -19.42 -35.59 2.65
C LEU A 170 -19.92 -36.66 1.67
N PRO A 171 -19.15 -37.75 1.44
CA PRO A 171 -19.60 -38.81 0.56
C PRO A 171 -21.00 -39.25 1.01
N SER A 172 -21.95 -39.29 0.07
CA SER A 172 -23.31 -39.77 0.39
C SER A 172 -23.20 -41.12 1.09
N PRO A 173 -23.94 -41.34 2.19
CA PRO A 173 -23.97 -42.65 2.81
C PRO A 173 -24.39 -43.65 1.73
N ALA A 174 -23.58 -44.71 1.57
CA ALA A 174 -23.89 -45.78 0.65
C ALA A 174 -25.30 -46.30 0.98
N THR A 175 -26.19 -46.22 0.00
CA THR A 175 -27.49 -46.88 0.09
C THR A 175 -27.24 -48.37 -0.14
N ASP A 176 -27.26 -49.15 0.93
CA ASP A 176 -27.40 -50.61 0.89
C ASP A 176 -28.79 -51.03 0.41
#